data_AF-A0A1Y1UYW0-F1
#
_entry.id   AF-A0A1Y1UYW0-F1
#
_cell.length_a   1.000
_cell.length_b   1.000
_cell.length_c   1.000
_cell.angle_alpha   90.00
_cell.angle_beta   90.00
_cell.angle_gamma   90.00
#
_symmetry.space_group_name_H-M   'P 1'
#
loop_
_entity.id
_entity.type
_entity.pdbx_description
1 polymer ?
#
loop_
_entity_poly.entity_id
_entity_poly.type
_entity_poly.pdbx_seq_one_letter_code
_entity_poly.pdbx_strand_id
1 'polypeptide(L)'
;MNRLFGGSKKPAPTLEEAISNTDGRVDSVEVKIRRLDAELAKYKEQMSRMREGAAKNSVKQKAMRVLKQKKMYENQRDQLMQQSFNMEQTSFATENLKNTVTTVNAMKQANKQLKKQYKKVNIDKIEAMQDEMEDLLDQANEIQEALGRTYGLPEDIDEADLEAGK
;
A
#
# COMPACT_ATOMS: atom_id res chain seq x y z
N MET A 1 -44.16 16.86 18.68
CA MET A 1 -44.06 18.25 18.16
C MET A 1 -42.60 18.66 18.12
N ASN A 2 -42.24 19.48 17.12
CA ASN A 2 -40.94 20.06 16.77
C ASN A 2 -39.95 19.20 15.95
N ARG A 3 -40.33 18.93 14.70
CA ARG A 3 -39.39 18.92 13.57
C ARG A 3 -39.51 20.29 12.89
N LEU A 4 -38.60 21.20 13.19
CA LEU A 4 -38.52 22.54 12.59
C LEU A 4 -37.06 22.77 12.18
N PHE A 5 -36.86 23.09 10.89
CA PHE A 5 -35.63 23.54 10.22
C PHE A 5 -34.62 22.48 9.70
N GLY A 6 -34.85 22.03 8.46
CA GLY A 6 -34.15 22.60 7.30
C GLY A 6 -32.62 22.57 7.21
N GLY A 7 -31.89 21.80 8.02
CA GLY A 7 -30.46 21.55 7.79
C GLY A 7 -30.24 20.31 6.94
N SER A 8 -29.55 20.43 5.80
CA SER A 8 -28.98 19.26 5.13
C SER A 8 -28.20 18.45 6.17
N LYS A 9 -28.49 17.14 6.28
CA LYS A 9 -27.71 16.26 7.15
C LYS A 9 -26.25 16.38 6.69
N LYS A 10 -25.40 17.01 7.51
CA LYS A 10 -23.96 17.00 7.24
C LYS A 10 -23.56 15.55 7.01
N PRO A 11 -22.75 15.26 5.97
CA PRO A 11 -22.21 13.93 5.77
C PRO A 11 -21.60 13.44 7.09
N ALA A 12 -21.75 12.15 7.38
CA ALA A 12 -21.02 11.56 8.50
C ALA A 12 -19.52 11.86 8.28
N PRO A 13 -18.78 12.24 9.33
CA PRO A 13 -17.38 12.61 9.19
C PRO A 13 -16.60 11.46 8.59
N THR A 14 -15.67 11.78 7.69
CA THR A 14 -14.77 10.79 7.13
C THR A 14 -13.77 10.30 8.19
N LEU A 15 -13.08 9.19 7.90
CA LEU A 15 -12.04 8.70 8.79
C LEU A 15 -10.90 9.72 8.91
N GLU A 16 -10.48 10.34 7.81
CA GLU A 16 -9.50 11.44 7.80
C GLU A 16 -9.96 12.64 8.65
N GLU A 17 -11.22 13.05 8.55
CA GLU A 17 -11.76 14.13 9.39
C GLU A 17 -11.76 13.76 10.87
N ALA A 18 -12.07 12.51 11.21
CA ALA A 18 -12.05 12.01 12.58
C ALA A 18 -10.62 11.97 13.16
N ILE A 19 -9.63 11.56 12.36
CA ILE A 19 -8.20 11.60 12.69
C ILE A 19 -7.77 13.04 12.96
N SER A 20 -7.98 13.94 12.00
CA SER A 20 -7.59 15.35 12.13
C SER A 20 -8.22 16.04 13.34
N ASN A 21 -9.51 15.78 13.61
CA ASN A 21 -10.17 16.30 14.81
C ASN A 21 -9.59 15.72 16.11
N THR A 22 -9.17 14.46 16.11
CA THR A 22 -8.56 13.81 17.27
C THR A 22 -7.17 14.36 17.54
N ASP A 23 -6.37 14.58 16.49
CA ASP A 23 -5.04 15.20 16.59
C ASP A 23 -5.12 16.63 17.11
N GLY A 24 -6.07 17.44 16.62
CA GLY A 24 -6.29 18.79 17.16
C GLY A 24 -6.67 18.80 18.65
N ARG A 25 -7.32 17.73 19.14
CA ARG A 25 -7.58 17.55 20.58
C ARG A 25 -6.32 17.14 21.33
N VAL A 26 -5.46 16.30 20.75
CA VAL A 26 -4.13 15.97 21.29
C VAL A 26 -3.33 17.26 21.50
N ASP A 27 -3.23 18.10 20.47
CA ASP A 27 -2.52 19.39 20.54
C ASP A 27 -3.07 20.30 21.65
N SER A 28 -4.40 20.38 21.74
CA SER A 28 -5.07 21.17 22.77
C SER A 28 -4.76 20.66 24.19
N VAL A 29 -4.65 19.35 24.38
CA VAL A 29 -4.27 18.73 25.65
C VAL A 29 -2.79 18.97 25.94
N GLU A 30 -1.91 18.88 24.94
CA GLU A 30 -0.48 19.18 25.10
C GLU A 30 -0.23 20.61 25.57
N VAL A 31 -0.96 21.59 25.04
CA VAL A 31 -0.86 22.98 25.50
C VAL A 31 -1.20 23.09 27.00
N LYS A 32 -2.19 22.34 27.49
CA LYS A 32 -2.52 22.29 28.92
C LYS A 32 -1.41 21.64 29.74
N ILE A 33 -0.84 20.54 29.25
CA ILE A 33 0.30 19.85 29.89
C ILE A 33 1.49 20.81 30.02
N ARG A 34 1.87 21.52 28.95
CA ARG A 34 2.98 22.49 28.96
C ARG A 34 2.77 23.62 29.98
N ARG A 35 1.53 24.11 30.14
CA ARG A 35 1.19 25.12 31.16
C ARG A 35 1.38 24.57 32.58
N LEU A 36 0.94 23.34 32.84
CA LEU A 36 1.10 22.69 34.14
C LEU A 36 2.58 22.39 34.44
N ASP A 37 3.38 22.04 33.43
CA ASP A 37 4.83 21.87 33.57
C ASP A 37 5.53 23.17 33.96
N ALA A 38 5.17 24.28 33.31
CA ALA A 38 5.70 25.60 33.68
C ALA A 38 5.32 25.99 35.13
N GLU A 39 4.11 25.66 35.58
CA GLU A 39 3.69 25.88 36.96
C GLU A 39 4.46 24.99 37.96
N LEU A 40 4.65 23.70 37.63
CA LEU A 40 5.45 22.78 38.44
C LEU A 40 6.90 23.24 38.56
N ALA A 41 7.49 23.76 37.48
CA ALA A 41 8.84 24.32 37.50
C ALA A 41 8.96 25.47 38.51
N LYS A 42 7.98 26.39 38.54
CA LYS A 42 7.94 27.49 39.51
C LYS A 42 7.84 26.99 40.94
N TYR A 43 7.00 25.99 41.23
CA TYR A 43 6.93 25.41 42.58
C TYR A 43 8.24 24.72 42.97
N LYS A 44 8.91 24.04 42.03
CA LYS A 44 10.20 23.40 42.28
C LYS A 44 11.28 24.42 42.62
N GLU A 45 11.35 25.52 41.88
CA GLU A 45 12.26 26.63 42.16
C GLU A 45 11.93 27.32 43.49
N GLN A 46 10.65 27.57 43.78
CA GLN A 46 10.24 28.15 45.06
C GLN A 46 10.68 27.26 46.22
N MET A 47 10.40 25.96 46.16
CA MET A 47 10.77 25.01 47.22
C MET A 47 12.29 24.86 47.40
N SER A 48 13.10 25.02 46.35
CA SER A 48 14.56 24.91 46.46
C SER A 48 15.17 26.04 47.28
N ARG A 49 14.50 27.20 47.35
CA ARG A 49 14.90 28.36 48.16
C ARG A 49 14.31 28.36 49.58
N MET A 50 13.44 27.40 49.90
CA MET A 50 12.77 27.31 51.20
C MET A 50 13.47 26.35 52.15
N ARG A 51 13.56 26.76 53.42
CA ARG A 51 13.91 25.86 54.54
C ARG A 51 12.80 24.82 54.74
N GLU A 52 13.18 23.67 55.27
CA GLU A 52 12.22 22.63 55.67
C GLU A 52 11.26 23.16 56.74
N GLY A 53 9.99 22.76 56.64
CA GLY A 53 8.95 23.16 57.59
C GLY A 53 7.55 23.31 56.97
N ALA A 54 6.62 23.81 57.77
CA ALA A 54 5.20 23.92 57.41
C ALA A 54 4.95 24.72 56.12
N ALA A 55 5.70 25.80 55.91
CA ALA A 55 5.57 26.63 54.70
C ALA A 55 5.97 25.84 53.43
N LYS A 56 7.10 25.14 53.45
CA LYS A 56 7.55 24.31 52.30
C LYS A 56 6.61 23.14 52.06
N ASN A 57 6.08 22.53 53.12
CA ASN A 57 5.07 21.47 53.02
C ASN A 57 3.78 21.96 52.34
N SER A 58 3.33 23.19 52.63
CA SER A 58 2.17 23.79 51.95
C SER A 58 2.40 23.96 50.44
N VAL A 59 3.58 24.46 50.04
CA VAL A 59 3.97 24.57 48.62
C VAL A 59 4.05 23.20 47.95
N LYS A 60 4.62 22.20 48.64
CA LYS A 60 4.66 20.81 48.16
C LYS A 60 3.26 20.26 47.90
N GLN A 61 2.29 20.51 48.78
CA GLN A 61 0.90 20.07 48.57
C GLN A 61 0.25 20.73 47.36
N LYS A 62 0.53 22.01 47.10
CA LYS A 62 0.08 22.70 45.87
C LYS A 62 0.70 22.07 44.63
N ALA A 63 2.01 21.86 44.63
CA ALA A 63 2.73 21.19 43.53
C ALA A 63 2.17 19.78 43.25
N MET A 64 1.85 19.01 44.30
CA MET A 64 1.25 17.68 44.15
C MET A 64 -0.14 17.72 43.48
N ARG A 65 -0.95 18.76 43.71
CA ARG A 65 -2.24 18.91 43.02
C ARG A 65 -2.05 19.18 41.52
N VAL A 66 -1.12 20.07 41.18
CA VAL A 66 -0.77 20.36 39.79
C VAL A 66 -0.21 19.12 39.09
N LEU A 67 0.66 18.36 39.76
CA LEU A 67 1.20 17.11 39.23
C LEU A 67 0.11 16.08 38.95
N LYS A 68 -0.87 15.92 39.85
CA LYS A 68 -2.02 15.04 39.63
C LYS A 68 -2.83 15.46 38.41
N GLN A 69 -3.08 16.77 38.26
CA GLN A 69 -3.79 17.30 37.11
C GLN A 69 -3.01 17.08 35.81
N LYS A 70 -1.69 17.28 35.83
CA LYS A 70 -0.82 17.00 34.68
C LYS A 70 -0.93 15.53 34.25
N LYS A 71 -0.79 14.59 35.19
CA LYS A 71 -0.91 13.15 34.90
C LYS A 71 -2.26 12.76 34.31
N MET A 72 -3.34 13.40 34.76
CA MET A 72 -4.67 13.19 34.19
C MET A 72 -4.72 13.60 32.71
N TYR A 73 -4.12 14.75 32.35
CA TYR A 73 -4.05 15.19 30.96
C TYR A 73 -3.07 14.37 30.12
N GLU A 74 -1.94 13.92 30.68
CA GLU A 74 -1.02 12.99 30.01
C GLU A 74 -1.76 11.69 29.64
N ASN A 75 -2.48 11.09 30.57
CA ASN A 75 -3.30 9.90 30.30
C ASN A 75 -4.36 10.16 29.22
N GLN A 76 -5.03 11.32 29.26
CA GLN A 76 -6.02 11.69 28.24
C GLN A 76 -5.37 11.84 26.86
N ARG A 77 -4.20 12.49 26.77
CA ARG A 77 -3.43 12.62 25.53
C ARG A 77 -3.09 11.24 24.98
N ASP A 78 -2.56 10.35 25.81
CA ASP A 78 -2.13 9.02 25.37
C ASP A 78 -3.31 8.17 24.85
N GLN A 79 -4.48 8.28 25.50
CA GLN A 79 -5.72 7.66 25.00
C GLN A 79 -6.14 8.22 23.63
N LEU A 80 -6.07 9.54 23.44
CA LEU A 80 -6.41 10.18 22.16
C LEU A 80 -5.42 9.80 21.06
N MET A 81 -4.12 9.76 21.36
CA MET A 81 -3.09 9.30 20.42
C MET A 81 -3.33 7.85 20.01
N GLN A 82 -3.67 6.96 20.95
CA GLN A 82 -4.01 5.57 20.62
C GLN A 82 -5.26 5.48 19.74
N GLN A 83 -6.26 6.32 19.97
CA GLN A 83 -7.46 6.40 19.12
C GLN A 83 -7.11 6.86 17.70
N SER A 84 -6.28 7.91 17.58
CA SER A 84 -5.82 8.41 16.28
C SER A 84 -5.06 7.33 15.52
N PHE A 85 -4.10 6.68 16.17
CA PHE A 85 -3.33 5.58 15.57
C PHE A 85 -4.22 4.43 15.10
N ASN A 86 -5.20 4.00 15.89
CA ASN A 86 -6.12 2.94 15.47
C ASN A 86 -6.93 3.33 14.22
N MET A 87 -7.31 4.60 14.11
CA MET A 87 -8.00 5.13 12.93
C MET A 87 -7.06 5.22 11.73
N GLU A 88 -5.82 5.67 11.89
CA GLU A 88 -4.79 5.69 10.84
C GLU A 88 -4.54 4.28 10.27
N GLN A 89 -4.40 3.27 11.14
CA GLN A 89 -4.26 1.88 10.73
C GLN A 89 -5.47 1.40 9.93
N THR A 90 -6.67 1.83 10.31
CA THR A 90 -7.91 1.51 9.59
C THR A 90 -7.98 2.22 8.24
N SER A 91 -7.50 3.47 8.16
CA SER A 91 -7.44 4.22 6.90
C SER A 91 -6.49 3.53 5.93
N PHE A 92 -5.30 3.16 6.38
CA PHE A 92 -4.32 2.42 5.58
C PHE A 92 -4.88 1.08 5.07
N ALA A 93 -5.56 0.31 5.92
CA ALA A 93 -6.21 -0.93 5.50
C ALA A 93 -7.29 -0.67 4.42
N THR A 94 -8.07 0.39 4.59
CA THR A 94 -9.13 0.79 3.64
C THR A 94 -8.54 1.20 2.29
N GLU A 95 -7.44 1.96 2.29
CA GLU A 95 -6.75 2.36 1.07
C GLU A 95 -6.17 1.14 0.31
N ASN A 96 -5.54 0.21 1.03
CA ASN A 96 -5.05 -1.04 0.43
C ASN A 96 -6.17 -1.88 -0.18
N LEU A 97 -7.33 -1.95 0.49
CA LEU A 97 -8.51 -2.63 -0.06
C LEU A 97 -9.02 -1.94 -1.32
N LYS A 98 -9.06 -0.60 -1.35
CA LYS A 98 -9.46 0.17 -2.54
C LYS A 98 -8.52 -0.09 -3.73
N ASN A 99 -7.21 -0.16 -3.49
CA ASN A 99 -6.22 -0.51 -4.50
C ASN A 99 -6.43 -1.94 -5.01
N THR A 100 -6.65 -2.90 -4.09
CA THR A 100 -6.94 -4.30 -4.45
C THR A 100 -8.20 -4.41 -5.31
N VAL A 101 -9.28 -3.72 -4.96
CA VAL A 101 -10.52 -3.69 -5.75
C VAL A 101 -10.27 -3.13 -7.14
N THR A 102 -9.47 -2.08 -7.26
CA THR A 102 -9.10 -1.47 -8.55
C THR A 102 -8.34 -2.48 -9.42
N THR A 103 -7.34 -3.16 -8.86
CA THR A 103 -6.59 -4.23 -9.55
C THR A 103 -7.49 -5.37 -10.00
N VAL A 104 -8.37 -5.87 -9.12
CA VAL A 104 -9.33 -6.93 -9.45
C VAL A 104 -10.27 -6.49 -10.58
N ASN A 105 -10.74 -5.25 -10.57
CA ASN A 105 -11.57 -4.71 -11.64
C ASN A 105 -10.82 -4.62 -12.97
N ALA A 106 -9.55 -4.20 -12.96
CA ALA A 106 -8.70 -4.21 -14.15
C ALA A 106 -8.49 -5.63 -14.69
N MET A 107 -8.20 -6.61 -13.82
CA MET A 107 -8.06 -8.02 -14.20
C MET A 107 -9.36 -8.60 -14.80
N LYS A 108 -10.53 -8.25 -14.23
CA LYS A 108 -11.83 -8.65 -14.78
C LYS A 108 -12.03 -8.11 -16.20
N GLN A 109 -11.67 -6.84 -16.44
CA GLN A 109 -11.76 -6.24 -17.77
C GLN A 109 -10.79 -6.91 -18.76
N ALA A 110 -9.54 -7.12 -18.36
CA ALA A 110 -8.54 -7.82 -19.16
C ALA A 110 -8.99 -9.24 -19.53
N ASN A 111 -9.52 -10.01 -18.57
CA ASN A 111 -10.05 -11.35 -18.83
C ASN A 111 -11.23 -11.33 -19.81
N LYS A 112 -12.13 -10.33 -19.72
CA LYS A 112 -13.22 -10.16 -20.68
C LYS A 112 -12.70 -9.90 -22.10
N GLN A 113 -11.65 -9.09 -22.23
CA GLN A 113 -11.00 -8.84 -23.52
C GLN A 113 -10.29 -10.09 -24.04
N LEU A 114 -9.54 -10.80 -23.19
CA LEU A 114 -8.86 -12.06 -23.53
C LEU A 114 -9.85 -13.09 -24.07
N LYS A 115 -10.98 -13.31 -23.38
CA LYS A 115 -12.06 -14.20 -23.84
C LYS A 115 -12.63 -13.79 -25.20
N LYS A 116 -12.75 -12.47 -25.46
CA LYS A 116 -13.22 -11.97 -26.74
C LYS A 116 -12.22 -12.24 -27.87
N GLN A 117 -10.91 -12.11 -27.60
CA GLN A 117 -9.87 -12.42 -28.59
C GLN A 117 -9.75 -13.92 -28.84
N TYR A 118 -9.81 -14.75 -27.80
CA TYR A 118 -9.81 -16.21 -27.93
C TYR A 118 -10.94 -16.72 -28.84
N LYS A 119 -12.14 -16.14 -28.73
CA LYS A 119 -13.26 -16.47 -29.63
C LYS A 119 -13.00 -16.16 -31.12
N LYS A 120 -12.01 -15.33 -31.45
CA LYS A 120 -11.61 -15.03 -32.83
C LYS A 120 -10.52 -15.96 -33.33
N VAL A 121 -9.82 -16.66 -32.44
CA VAL A 121 -8.87 -17.70 -32.81
C VAL A 121 -9.71 -18.92 -33.20
N ASN A 122 -9.74 -19.23 -34.48
CA ASN A 122 -10.42 -20.41 -34.98
C ASN A 122 -9.39 -21.56 -34.99
N ILE A 123 -9.53 -22.50 -34.05
CA ILE A 123 -8.62 -23.64 -33.89
C ILE A 123 -8.65 -24.51 -35.14
N ASP A 124 -9.83 -24.74 -35.74
CA ASP A 124 -9.98 -25.52 -36.97
C ASP A 124 -9.15 -24.94 -38.13
N LYS A 125 -8.99 -23.60 -38.18
CA LYS A 125 -8.11 -22.96 -39.18
C LYS A 125 -6.63 -23.10 -38.87
N ILE A 126 -6.26 -23.25 -37.60
CA ILE A 126 -4.88 -23.50 -37.20
C ILE A 126 -4.52 -24.96 -37.50
N GLU A 127 -5.43 -25.89 -37.22
CA GLU A 127 -5.28 -27.31 -37.55
C GLU A 127 -5.16 -27.50 -39.07
N ALA A 128 -6.07 -26.91 -39.86
CA ALA A 128 -5.98 -26.97 -41.33
C ALA A 128 -4.67 -26.37 -41.89
N MET A 129 -4.14 -25.32 -41.24
CA MET A 129 -2.85 -24.73 -41.62
C MET A 129 -1.66 -25.59 -41.18
N GLN A 130 -1.78 -26.34 -40.08
CA GLN A 130 -0.78 -27.33 -39.68
C GLN A 130 -0.76 -28.52 -40.65
N ASP A 131 -1.93 -29.02 -41.04
CA ASP A 131 -2.07 -30.10 -42.02
C ASP A 131 -1.48 -29.67 -43.38
N GLU A 132 -1.80 -28.46 -43.87
CA GLU A 132 -1.17 -27.91 -45.09
C GLU A 132 0.35 -27.75 -44.96
N MET A 133 0.86 -27.43 -43.77
CA MET A 133 2.30 -27.35 -43.53
C MET A 133 2.97 -28.73 -43.53
N GLU A 134 2.31 -29.74 -42.97
CA GLU A 134 2.77 -31.13 -42.98
C GLU A 134 2.81 -31.64 -44.42
N ASP A 135 1.75 -31.42 -45.20
CA ASP A 135 1.70 -31.74 -46.63
C ASP A 135 2.81 -31.05 -47.44
N LEU A 136 3.12 -29.78 -47.13
CA LEU A 136 4.18 -29.03 -47.80
C LEU A 136 5.58 -29.51 -47.41
N LEU A 137 5.79 -29.90 -46.15
CA LEU A 137 7.06 -30.48 -45.70
C LEU A 137 7.27 -31.87 -46.29
N ASP A 138 6.22 -32.68 -46.37
CA ASP A 138 6.25 -33.98 -47.02
C ASP A 138 6.53 -33.84 -48.51
N GLN A 139 5.88 -32.91 -49.22
CA GLN A 139 6.23 -32.59 -50.61
C GLN A 139 7.66 -32.07 -50.76
N ALA A 140 8.16 -31.25 -49.84
CA ALA A 140 9.55 -30.78 -49.89
C ALA A 140 10.55 -31.93 -49.72
N ASN A 141 10.26 -32.88 -48.83
CA ASN A 141 11.06 -34.09 -48.65
C ASN A 141 10.97 -35.01 -49.89
N GLU A 142 9.77 -35.19 -50.45
CA GLU A 142 9.52 -36.00 -51.65
C GLU A 142 10.18 -35.36 -52.89
N ILE A 143 10.22 -34.03 -53.00
CA ILE A 143 11.00 -33.29 -54.00
C ILE A 143 12.49 -33.50 -53.77
N GLN A 144 12.97 -33.50 -52.54
CA GLN A 144 14.38 -33.73 -52.23
C GLN A 144 14.81 -35.18 -52.52
N GLU A 145 13.90 -36.14 -52.41
CA GLU A 145 14.08 -37.55 -52.74
C GLU A 145 13.93 -37.83 -54.26
N ALA A 146 13.01 -37.13 -54.95
CA ALA A 146 12.76 -37.23 -56.39
C ALA A 146 13.74 -36.43 -57.26
N LEU A 147 14.23 -35.29 -56.77
CA LEU A 147 15.47 -34.64 -57.24
C LEU A 147 16.70 -35.41 -56.75
N GLY A 148 16.51 -36.68 -56.41
CA GLY A 148 17.40 -37.55 -55.67
C GLY A 148 18.84 -37.31 -56.04
N ARG A 149 19.70 -37.39 -55.04
CA ARG A 149 21.13 -37.41 -55.23
C ARG A 149 21.50 -38.36 -56.38
N THR A 150 21.64 -37.76 -57.56
CA THR A 150 22.58 -38.10 -58.61
C THR A 150 23.20 -36.79 -59.06
N TYR A 151 23.88 -36.11 -58.14
CA TYR A 151 25.22 -35.67 -58.50
C TYR A 151 26.15 -36.82 -58.13
N GLY A 152 26.39 -37.69 -59.10
CA GLY A 152 27.72 -38.26 -59.21
C GLY A 152 28.67 -37.10 -59.47
N LEU A 153 29.55 -36.83 -58.51
CA LEU A 153 30.76 -36.03 -58.62
C LEU A 153 31.73 -36.57 -57.53
N PRO A 154 33.05 -36.46 -57.76
CA PRO A 154 34.00 -37.57 -57.84
C PRO A 154 34.55 -38.02 -56.48
N GLU A 155 35.33 -39.11 -56.49
CA GLU A 155 36.21 -39.58 -55.39
C GLU A 155 37.28 -38.56 -54.92
N ASP A 156 37.23 -37.28 -55.32
CA ASP A 156 38.27 -36.31 -55.00
C ASP A 156 37.65 -34.98 -54.51
N ILE A 157 37.35 -34.90 -53.21
CA ILE A 157 37.41 -33.66 -52.44
C ILE A 157 38.27 -33.97 -51.21
N ASP A 158 39.50 -33.47 -51.29
CA ASP A 158 40.56 -33.59 -50.29
C ASP A 158 40.18 -33.01 -48.92
N GLU A 159 40.75 -33.59 -47.87
CA GLU A 159 40.72 -33.11 -46.48
C GLU A 159 41.32 -31.69 -46.29
N ALA A 160 41.82 -31.06 -47.37
CA ALA A 160 42.51 -29.78 -47.37
C ALA A 160 41.60 -28.54 -47.48
N ASP A 161 40.32 -28.68 -47.84
CA ASP A 161 39.40 -27.52 -47.96
C ASP A 161 38.65 -27.19 -46.65
N LEU A 162 38.91 -27.94 -45.57
CA LEU A 162 38.27 -27.75 -44.26
C LEU A 162 39.01 -26.75 -43.34
N GLU A 163 40.07 -26.08 -43.81
CA GLU A 163 40.87 -25.12 -43.03
C GLU A 163 40.87 -23.66 -43.53
N ALA A 164 40.03 -23.28 -44.49
CA ALA A 164 39.95 -21.90 -44.97
C ALA A 164 38.62 -21.22 -44.61
N GLY A 165 38.38 -21.07 -43.30
CA GLY A 165 37.25 -20.32 -42.75
C GLY A 165 37.58 -19.68 -41.40
N LYS A 166 38.80 -19.18 -41.25
CA LYS A 166 39.22 -18.20 -40.24
C LYS A 166 39.54 -16.88 -40.94
#